data_AF-A0A967KFD6-F1
#
_entry.id   AF-A0A967KFD6-F1
#
_cell.length_a   1.000
_cell.length_b   1.000
_cell.length_c   1.000
_cell.angle_alpha   90.00
_cell.angle_beta   90.00
_cell.angle_gamma   90.00
#
_symmetry.space_group_name_H-M   'P 1'
#
loop_
_entity.id
_entity.type
_entity.pdbx_description
1 polymer ?
#
loop_
_entity_poly.entity_id
_entity_poly.type
_entity_poly.pdbx_seq_one_letter_code
_entity_poly.pdbx_strand_id
1 'polypeptide(L)'
;MRQRGNNRQRAKARAITAEAQRQRLLLGVVVTILAILALFMWSHQARAALGDATAATAGTIQAVERSTNPREVLVGRWYGEQQRAGGTMKRWVVEAFPDGVFRITFRFYEADGNYSDQIEVGEWAISGPVYFLSTKGWIEGETFLKADTSSADLYDAYRIIKLGPKLFEYEHFVNGSRYQVRRVNASFTLPE
;
A
#
# COMPACT_ATOMS: atom_id res chain seq x y z
N MET A 1 -39.07 -40.99 -64.35
CA MET A 1 -38.35 -41.45 -63.12
C MET A 1 -37.32 -40.47 -62.52
N ARG A 2 -36.99 -39.32 -63.11
CA ARG A 2 -35.94 -38.39 -62.60
C ARG A 2 -36.33 -37.50 -61.40
N GLN A 3 -37.62 -37.32 -61.10
CA GLN A 3 -38.08 -36.30 -60.14
C GLN A 3 -37.97 -36.74 -58.65
N ARG A 4 -38.03 -38.04 -58.36
CA ARG A 4 -37.93 -38.58 -56.98
C ARG A 4 -36.52 -38.50 -56.40
N GLY A 5 -35.46 -38.56 -57.23
CA GLY A 5 -34.07 -38.46 -56.78
C GLY A 5 -33.69 -37.05 -56.31
N ASN A 6 -34.10 -36.03 -57.07
CA ASN A 6 -33.83 -34.62 -56.73
C ASN A 6 -34.51 -34.18 -55.42
N ASN A 7 -35.73 -34.66 -55.15
CA ASN A 7 -36.43 -34.33 -53.90
C ASN A 7 -35.77 -34.93 -52.67
N ARG A 8 -35.20 -36.15 -52.78
CA ARG A 8 -34.45 -36.78 -51.67
C ARG A 8 -33.11 -36.08 -51.41
N GLN A 9 -32.38 -35.66 -52.45
CA GLN A 9 -31.14 -34.91 -52.28
C GLN A 9 -31.37 -33.54 -51.64
N ARG A 10 -32.42 -32.81 -52.05
CA ARG A 10 -32.80 -31.52 -51.43
C ARG A 10 -33.23 -31.67 -49.98
N ALA A 11 -33.96 -32.75 -49.64
CA ALA A 11 -34.34 -33.05 -48.26
C ALA A 11 -33.12 -33.35 -47.38
N LYS A 12 -32.15 -34.15 -47.87
CA LYS A 12 -30.90 -34.43 -47.15
C LYS A 12 -30.05 -33.17 -46.96
N ALA A 13 -29.91 -32.32 -47.98
CA ALA A 13 -29.16 -31.06 -47.86
C ALA A 13 -29.78 -30.12 -46.83
N ARG A 14 -31.12 -30.00 -46.80
CA ARG A 14 -31.83 -29.21 -45.77
C ARG A 14 -31.66 -29.77 -44.37
N ALA A 15 -31.66 -31.10 -44.21
CA ALA A 15 -31.43 -31.75 -42.92
C ALA A 15 -30.02 -31.47 -42.37
N ILE A 16 -28.98 -31.60 -43.22
CA ILE A 16 -27.59 -31.31 -42.85
C ILE A 16 -27.41 -29.83 -42.49
N THR A 17 -28.06 -28.93 -43.23
CA THR A 17 -27.97 -27.48 -42.95
C THR A 17 -28.68 -27.12 -41.65
N ALA A 18 -29.82 -27.74 -41.36
CA ALA A 18 -30.55 -27.57 -40.10
C ALA A 18 -29.76 -28.13 -38.90
N GLU A 19 -29.07 -29.26 -39.07
CA GLU A 19 -28.21 -29.86 -38.05
C GLU A 19 -26.97 -29.01 -37.77
N ALA A 20 -26.31 -28.49 -38.80
CA ALA A 20 -25.19 -27.56 -38.65
C ALA A 20 -25.60 -26.24 -37.98
N GLN A 21 -26.82 -25.73 -38.27
CA GLN A 21 -27.38 -24.57 -37.57
C GLN A 21 -27.67 -24.86 -36.10
N ARG A 22 -28.22 -26.04 -35.78
CA ARG A 22 -28.44 -26.48 -34.38
C ARG A 22 -27.12 -26.63 -33.63
N GLN A 23 -26.10 -27.22 -34.24
CA GLN A 23 -24.77 -27.36 -33.63
C GLN A 23 -24.10 -26.00 -33.38
N ARG A 24 -24.22 -25.04 -34.32
CA ARG A 24 -23.74 -23.67 -34.11
C ARG A 24 -24.46 -22.95 -32.97
N LEU A 25 -25.78 -23.13 -32.87
CA LEU A 25 -26.58 -22.58 -31.76
C LEU A 25 -26.17 -23.20 -30.42
N LEU A 26 -26.00 -24.52 -30.37
CA LEU A 26 -25.56 -25.25 -29.17
C LEU A 26 -24.15 -24.83 -28.74
N LEU A 27 -23.20 -24.69 -29.68
CA LEU A 27 -21.86 -24.18 -29.37
C LEU A 27 -21.90 -22.75 -28.82
N GLY A 28 -22.72 -21.87 -29.40
CA GLY A 28 -22.88 -20.49 -28.91
C GLY A 28 -23.42 -20.43 -27.49
N VAL A 29 -24.42 -21.25 -27.16
CA VAL A 29 -24.97 -21.35 -25.79
C VAL A 29 -23.93 -21.88 -24.81
N VAL A 30 -23.16 -22.92 -25.17
CA VAL A 30 -22.10 -23.47 -24.31
C VAL A 30 -21.00 -22.46 -24.03
N VAL A 31 -20.54 -21.71 -25.04
CA VAL A 31 -19.54 -20.64 -24.87
C VAL A 31 -20.08 -19.54 -23.95
N THR A 32 -21.36 -19.19 -24.07
CA THR A 32 -21.98 -18.17 -23.21
C THR A 32 -22.08 -18.65 -21.75
N ILE A 33 -22.45 -19.91 -21.52
CA ILE A 33 -22.48 -20.50 -20.17
C ILE A 33 -21.08 -20.54 -19.57
N LEU A 34 -20.06 -20.95 -20.34
CA LEU A 34 -18.67 -20.96 -19.87
C LEU A 34 -18.15 -19.55 -19.56
N ALA A 35 -18.51 -18.53 -20.35
CA ALA A 35 -18.16 -17.14 -20.08
C ALA A 35 -18.84 -16.62 -18.81
N ILE A 36 -20.12 -16.95 -18.57
CA ILE A 36 -20.83 -16.60 -17.33
C ILE A 36 -20.21 -17.29 -16.12
N LEU A 37 -19.86 -18.57 -16.24
CA LEU A 37 -19.18 -19.32 -15.17
C LEU A 37 -17.78 -18.76 -14.90
N ALA A 38 -17.03 -18.37 -15.93
CA ALA A 38 -15.74 -17.70 -15.77
C ALA A 38 -15.93 -16.33 -15.10
N LEU A 39 -16.93 -15.54 -15.47
CA LEU A 39 -17.25 -14.27 -14.83
C LEU A 39 -17.65 -14.46 -13.35
N PHE A 40 -18.46 -15.47 -13.07
CA PHE A 40 -18.83 -15.85 -11.71
C PHE A 40 -17.59 -16.28 -10.90
N MET A 41 -16.73 -17.11 -11.48
CA MET A 41 -15.51 -17.59 -10.83
C MET A 41 -14.49 -16.47 -10.60
N TRP A 42 -14.38 -15.51 -11.53
CA TRP A 42 -13.56 -14.31 -11.38
C TRP A 42 -14.13 -13.35 -10.32
N SER A 43 -15.45 -13.20 -10.27
CA SER A 43 -16.13 -12.41 -9.23
C SER A 43 -15.98 -13.02 -7.84
N HIS A 44 -15.93 -14.35 -7.75
CA HIS A 44 -15.76 -15.07 -6.48
C HIS A 44 -14.33 -14.93 -5.94
N GLN A 45 -13.31 -14.97 -6.82
CA GLN A 45 -11.92 -14.73 -6.43
C GLN A 45 -11.68 -13.27 -5.98
N ALA A 46 -12.30 -12.29 -6.66
CA ALA A 46 -12.19 -10.88 -6.27
C ALA A 46 -12.84 -10.59 -4.90
N ARG A 47 -13.95 -11.25 -4.56
CA ARG A 47 -14.59 -11.13 -3.23
C ARG A 47 -13.79 -11.78 -2.11
N ALA A 48 -13.10 -12.89 -2.38
CA ALA A 48 -12.21 -13.51 -1.39
C ALA A 48 -11.02 -12.58 -1.04
N ALA A 49 -10.43 -11.90 -2.04
CA ALA A 49 -9.35 -10.94 -1.82
C ALA A 49 -9.80 -9.65 -1.08
N LEU A 50 -11.06 -9.22 -1.24
CA LEU A 50 -11.60 -8.05 -0.55
C LEU A 50 -12.05 -8.36 0.90
N GLY A 51 -12.43 -9.60 1.20
CA GLY A 51 -12.82 -10.04 2.54
C GLY A 51 -11.67 -9.98 3.55
N ASP A 52 -10.46 -10.30 3.11
CA ASP A 52 -9.24 -10.22 3.93
C ASP A 52 -8.86 -8.79 4.27
N ALA A 53 -9.07 -7.82 3.37
CA ALA A 53 -8.75 -6.42 3.62
C ALA A 53 -9.65 -5.81 4.72
N THR A 54 -10.95 -6.12 4.72
CA THR A 54 -11.89 -5.65 5.75
C THR A 54 -11.65 -6.29 7.11
N ALA A 55 -11.33 -7.59 7.16
CA ALA A 55 -11.03 -8.28 8.41
C ALA A 55 -9.66 -7.88 8.97
N ALA A 56 -8.65 -7.68 8.12
CA ALA A 56 -7.36 -7.13 8.52
C ALA A 56 -7.49 -5.69 9.03
N THR A 57 -8.25 -4.84 8.34
CA THR A 57 -8.50 -3.46 8.79
C THR A 57 -9.28 -3.42 10.10
N ALA A 58 -10.32 -4.26 10.26
CA ALA A 58 -11.08 -4.35 11.50
C ALA A 58 -10.24 -4.93 12.66
N GLY A 59 -9.40 -5.94 12.39
CA GLY A 59 -8.47 -6.51 13.37
C GLY A 59 -7.37 -5.53 13.78
N THR A 60 -6.85 -4.73 12.85
CA THR A 60 -5.89 -3.65 13.12
C THR A 60 -6.52 -2.54 13.95
N ILE A 61 -7.76 -2.11 13.63
CA ILE A 61 -8.49 -1.09 14.41
C ILE A 61 -8.81 -1.60 15.82
N GLN A 62 -9.24 -2.86 15.96
CA GLN A 62 -9.61 -3.45 17.25
C GLN A 62 -8.40 -3.76 18.15
N ALA A 63 -7.23 -4.04 17.58
CA ALA A 63 -5.97 -4.16 18.32
C ALA A 63 -5.44 -2.80 18.82
N VAL A 64 -5.66 -1.72 18.04
CA VAL A 64 -5.32 -0.34 18.44
C VAL A 64 -6.24 0.15 19.57
N GLU A 65 -7.51 -0.29 19.61
CA GLU A 65 -8.47 0.13 20.65
C GLU A 65 -8.27 -0.53 22.03
N ARG A 66 -7.56 -1.67 22.14
CA ARG A 66 -7.50 -2.45 23.40
C ARG A 66 -6.18 -2.38 24.18
N SER A 67 -5.18 -1.64 23.72
CA SER A 67 -3.90 -1.57 24.44
C SER A 67 -3.18 -0.24 24.21
N THR A 68 -3.06 0.57 25.25
CA THR A 68 -2.21 1.79 25.32
C THR A 68 -2.55 2.87 24.30
N ASN A 69 -2.68 4.12 24.74
CA ASN A 69 -2.86 5.26 23.84
C ASN A 69 -1.74 5.28 22.78
N PRO A 70 -2.04 5.17 21.47
CA PRO A 70 -1.03 5.13 20.41
C PRO A 70 -0.05 6.31 20.45
N ARG A 71 -0.50 7.48 20.90
CA ARG A 71 0.36 8.65 21.08
C ARG A 71 1.42 8.38 22.15
N GLU A 72 1.04 7.79 23.28
CA GLU A 72 1.96 7.44 24.36
C GLU A 72 3.00 6.40 23.91
N VAL A 73 2.59 5.43 23.08
CA VAL A 73 3.53 4.44 22.51
C VAL A 73 4.56 5.12 21.61
N LEU A 74 4.14 6.07 20.76
CA LEU A 74 5.01 6.74 19.80
C LEU A 74 6.02 7.70 20.45
N VAL A 75 5.70 8.32 21.59
CA VAL A 75 6.57 9.32 22.23
C VAL A 75 7.97 8.77 22.51
N GLY A 76 8.99 9.46 21.97
CA GLY A 76 10.44 9.28 22.14
C GLY A 76 11.16 8.86 20.84
N ARG A 77 12.28 8.11 20.94
CA ARG A 77 13.21 7.95 19.81
C ARG A 77 13.08 6.62 19.05
N TRP A 78 13.09 6.72 17.72
CA TRP A 78 12.91 5.61 16.78
C TRP A 78 13.94 5.68 15.66
N TYR A 79 14.60 4.57 15.39
CA TYR A 79 15.61 4.44 14.33
C TYR A 79 15.08 3.61 13.16
N GLY A 80 15.26 4.11 11.95
CA GLY A 80 14.99 3.38 10.71
C GLY A 80 16.17 3.41 9.75
N GLU A 81 16.17 2.46 8.83
CA GLU A 81 17.11 2.40 7.72
C GLU A 81 16.43 1.85 6.48
N GLN A 82 16.87 2.32 5.31
CA GLN A 82 16.35 1.91 4.03
C GLN A 82 17.45 2.06 2.99
N GLN A 83 17.70 0.98 2.27
CA GLN A 83 18.57 1.02 1.09
C GLN A 83 17.78 1.64 -0.07
N ARG A 84 18.38 2.65 -0.73
CA ARG A 84 17.83 3.25 -1.95
C ARG A 84 18.43 2.59 -3.18
N ALA A 85 17.76 2.81 -4.32
CA ALA A 85 18.34 2.47 -5.62
C ALA A 85 19.69 3.18 -5.80
N GLY A 86 20.66 2.50 -6.41
CA GLY A 86 22.01 3.05 -6.61
C GLY A 86 22.99 2.82 -5.46
N GLY A 87 22.59 2.11 -4.40
CA GLY A 87 23.50 1.73 -3.30
C GLY A 87 23.56 2.73 -2.14
N THR A 88 22.95 3.92 -2.30
CA THR A 88 22.82 4.91 -1.23
C THR A 88 22.03 4.34 -0.06
N MET A 89 22.58 4.41 1.15
CA MET A 89 21.87 4.03 2.37
C MET A 89 21.21 5.28 2.97
N LYS A 90 19.93 5.20 3.33
CA LYS A 90 19.24 6.20 4.14
C LYS A 90 19.08 5.65 5.54
N ARG A 91 19.57 6.36 6.55
CA ARG A 91 19.25 6.09 7.96
C ARG A 91 18.55 7.30 8.56
N TRP A 92 17.69 7.08 9.54
CA TRP A 92 17.04 8.19 10.22
C TRP A 92 16.70 7.88 11.67
N VAL A 93 16.65 8.95 12.47
CA VAL A 93 16.12 8.91 13.82
C VAL A 93 14.98 9.91 13.92
N VAL A 94 13.80 9.43 14.31
CA VAL A 94 12.66 10.26 14.70
C VAL A 94 12.68 10.43 16.21
N GLU A 95 12.51 11.66 16.68
CA GLU A 95 12.20 11.98 18.06
C GLU A 95 10.81 12.60 18.11
N ALA A 96 9.85 11.88 18.69
CA ALA A 96 8.47 12.33 18.87
C ALA A 96 8.28 12.84 20.29
N PHE A 97 8.07 14.15 20.45
CA PHE A 97 7.86 14.78 21.75
C PHE A 97 6.41 14.67 22.23
N PRO A 98 6.15 14.61 23.55
CA PRO A 98 4.78 14.46 24.10
C PRO A 98 3.79 15.53 23.66
N ASP A 99 4.28 16.74 23.37
CA ASP A 99 3.49 17.90 22.95
C ASP A 99 3.07 17.87 21.47
N GLY A 100 3.48 16.83 20.72
CA GLY A 100 3.19 16.71 19.30
C GLY A 100 4.25 17.33 18.40
N VAL A 101 5.38 17.81 18.92
CA VAL A 101 6.52 18.21 18.08
C VAL A 101 7.32 16.97 17.67
N PHE A 102 7.88 16.96 16.46
CA PHE A 102 8.90 15.99 16.08
C PHE A 102 10.21 16.67 15.70
N ARG A 103 11.30 15.90 15.84
CA ARG A 103 12.57 16.14 15.14
C ARG A 103 12.96 14.88 14.40
N ILE A 104 13.29 14.98 13.11
CA ILE A 104 13.83 13.86 12.34
C ILE A 104 15.22 14.23 11.84
N THR A 105 16.21 13.40 12.14
CA THR A 105 17.53 13.48 11.50
C THR A 105 17.61 12.39 10.44
N PHE A 106 17.75 12.79 9.19
CA PHE A 106 18.08 11.91 8.06
C PHE A 106 19.58 11.97 7.80
N ARG A 107 20.19 10.80 7.57
CA ARG A 107 21.56 10.66 7.07
C ARG A 107 21.56 9.87 5.78
N PHE A 108 22.16 10.44 4.74
CA PHE A 108 22.31 9.81 3.44
C PHE A 108 23.78 9.47 3.23
N TYR A 109 24.07 8.18 3.05
CA TYR A 109 25.42 7.69 2.79
C TYR A 109 25.61 7.46 1.30
N GLU A 110 26.65 8.07 0.76
CA GLU A 110 27.11 7.89 -0.61
C GLU A 110 27.93 6.60 -0.74
N ALA A 111 28.16 6.17 -1.99
CA ALA A 111 28.88 4.93 -2.27
C ALA A 111 30.35 4.94 -1.83
N ASP A 112 30.94 6.13 -1.65
CA ASP A 112 32.31 6.35 -1.19
C ASP A 112 32.46 6.39 0.35
N GLY A 113 31.35 6.26 1.08
CA GLY A 113 31.31 6.32 2.54
C GLY A 113 31.11 7.73 3.11
N ASN A 114 31.09 8.78 2.29
CA ASN A 114 30.70 10.12 2.74
C ASN A 114 29.20 10.15 3.10
N TYR A 115 28.82 11.06 4.00
CA TYR A 115 27.41 11.27 4.33
C TYR A 115 27.02 12.73 4.42
N SER A 116 25.73 13.00 4.25
CA SER A 116 25.09 14.28 4.53
C SER A 116 23.94 14.10 5.51
N ASP A 117 23.75 15.10 6.36
CA ASP A 117 22.66 15.15 7.33
C ASP A 117 21.62 16.20 6.93
N GLN A 118 20.35 15.87 7.14
CA GLN A 118 19.21 16.78 7.04
C GLN A 118 18.35 16.64 8.29
N ILE A 119 18.02 17.76 8.91
CA ILE A 119 17.25 17.77 10.15
C ILE A 119 15.93 18.50 9.91
N GLU A 120 14.82 17.78 10.05
CA GLU A 120 13.47 18.33 9.94
C GLU A 120 12.83 18.51 11.31
N VAL A 121 12.03 19.56 11.45
CA VAL A 121 11.23 19.81 12.64
C VAL A 121 9.80 20.13 12.23
N GLY A 122 8.84 19.60 12.97
CA GLY A 122 7.44 19.85 12.70
C GLY A 122 6.50 19.29 13.75
N GLU A 123 5.28 19.01 13.33
CA GLU A 123 4.21 18.47 14.18
C GLU A 123 3.87 17.05 13.76
N TRP A 124 3.60 16.18 14.74
CA TRP A 124 3.08 14.85 14.51
C TRP A 124 1.73 14.65 15.20
N ALA A 125 0.91 13.79 14.60
CA ALA A 125 -0.35 13.37 15.20
C ALA A 125 -0.65 11.91 14.88
N ILE A 126 -1.43 11.27 15.75
CA ILE A 126 -2.10 10.01 15.47
C ILE A 126 -3.59 10.21 15.68
N SER A 127 -4.40 9.79 14.70
CA SER A 127 -5.85 9.71 14.80
C SER A 127 -6.35 8.44 14.10
N GLY A 128 -6.97 7.54 14.87
CA GLY A 128 -7.33 6.21 14.37
C GLY A 128 -6.11 5.48 13.78
N PRO A 129 -6.20 4.92 12.56
CA PRO A 129 -5.09 4.21 11.91
C PRO A 129 -4.11 5.15 11.19
N VAL A 130 -4.22 6.47 11.35
CA VAL A 130 -3.42 7.46 10.61
C VAL A 130 -2.34 8.05 11.51
N TYR A 131 -1.09 7.96 11.06
CA TYR A 131 0.05 8.72 11.56
C TYR A 131 0.35 9.86 10.58
N PHE A 132 0.46 11.08 11.08
CA PHE A 132 0.60 12.28 10.25
C PHE A 132 1.81 13.10 10.69
N LEU A 133 2.52 13.65 9.71
CA LEU A 133 3.60 14.61 9.89
C LEU A 133 3.28 15.91 9.13
N SER A 134 3.54 17.04 9.77
CA SER A 134 3.55 18.36 9.15
C SER A 134 4.89 19.05 9.41
N THR A 135 5.76 19.07 8.41
CA THR A 135 7.08 19.71 8.49
C THR A 135 6.92 21.23 8.52
N LYS A 136 7.54 21.89 9.51
CA LYS A 136 7.50 23.35 9.69
C LYS A 136 8.81 24.03 9.31
N GLY A 137 9.88 23.27 9.15
CA GLY A 137 11.18 23.79 8.80
C GLY A 137 12.31 22.81 9.04
N TRP A 138 13.53 23.34 8.90
CA TRP A 138 14.77 22.59 8.92
C TRP A 138 15.75 23.22 9.90
N ILE A 139 16.68 22.42 10.44
CA ILE A 139 17.82 22.96 11.19
C ILE A 139 19.06 22.91 10.31
N GLU A 140 19.65 24.08 10.06
CA GLU A 140 20.95 24.23 9.40
C GLU A 140 21.94 24.85 10.39
N GLY A 141 22.93 24.07 10.82
CA GLY A 141 23.82 24.45 11.92
C GLY A 141 23.03 24.70 13.20
N GLU A 142 23.05 25.95 13.67
CA GLU A 142 22.29 26.39 14.86
C GLU A 142 21.01 27.16 14.51
N THR A 143 20.67 27.26 13.21
CA THR A 143 19.56 28.10 12.73
C THR A 143 18.35 27.25 12.34
N PHE A 144 17.16 27.68 12.76
CA PHE A 144 15.90 27.15 12.25
C PHE A 144 15.45 27.92 11.02
N LEU A 145 15.33 27.22 9.89
CA LEU A 145 14.80 27.74 8.65
C LEU A 145 13.34 27.34 8.49
N LYS A 146 12.45 28.34 8.57
CA LYS A 146 11.01 28.13 8.43
C LYS A 146 10.67 27.72 6.99
N ALA A 147 9.86 26.67 6.85
CA ALA A 147 9.34 26.23 5.56
C ALA A 147 8.11 27.05 5.11
N ASP A 148 7.87 27.08 3.80
CA ASP A 148 6.59 27.54 3.25
C ASP A 148 5.52 26.46 3.44
N THR A 149 4.73 26.60 4.50
CA THR A 149 3.69 25.64 4.87
C THR A 149 2.49 25.62 3.93
N SER A 150 2.49 26.39 2.84
CA SER A 150 1.49 26.23 1.77
C SER A 150 1.79 25.05 0.84
N SER A 151 3.03 24.53 0.86
CA SER A 151 3.41 23.36 0.06
C SER A 151 2.80 22.08 0.61
N ALA A 152 2.10 21.34 -0.25
CA ALA A 152 1.50 20.04 0.08
C ALA A 152 2.57 18.97 0.40
N ASP A 153 3.79 19.13 -0.13
CA ASP A 153 4.89 18.17 0.05
C ASP A 153 5.44 18.13 1.49
N LEU A 154 5.03 19.07 2.35
CA LEU A 154 5.41 19.13 3.77
C LEU A 154 4.45 18.35 4.67
N TYR A 155 3.50 17.62 4.09
CA TYR A 155 2.46 16.92 4.79
C TYR A 155 2.42 15.45 4.38
N ASP A 156 2.94 14.59 5.25
CA ASP A 156 2.91 13.16 5.03
C ASP A 156 1.82 12.51 5.87
N ALA A 157 1.07 11.61 5.23
CA ALA A 157 0.10 10.76 5.90
C ALA A 157 0.49 9.29 5.71
N TYR A 158 0.47 8.54 6.80
CA TYR A 158 0.82 7.13 6.82
C TYR A 158 -0.29 6.31 7.46
N ARG A 159 -0.55 5.12 6.90
CA ARG A 159 -1.32 4.07 7.56
C ARG A 159 -0.43 3.37 8.57
N ILE A 160 -0.86 3.31 9.83
CA ILE A 160 -0.23 2.49 10.85
C ILE A 160 -0.51 1.01 10.54
N ILE A 161 0.55 0.24 10.29
CA ILE A 161 0.45 -1.21 10.10
C ILE A 161 0.60 -1.92 11.45
N LYS A 162 1.57 -1.48 12.26
CA LYS A 162 1.83 -2.01 13.60
C LYS A 162 2.50 -0.94 14.46
N LEU A 163 1.98 -0.70 15.66
CA LEU A 163 2.63 0.18 16.64
C LEU A 163 2.72 -0.55 17.98
N GLY A 164 3.93 -0.76 18.48
CA GLY A 164 4.19 -1.36 19.78
C GLY A 164 5.47 -0.80 20.41
N PRO A 165 5.79 -1.17 21.66
CA PRO A 165 6.82 -0.49 22.46
C PRO A 165 8.26 -0.58 21.91
N LYS A 166 8.52 -1.51 20.97
CA LYS A 166 9.84 -1.73 20.37
C LYS A 166 9.89 -1.50 18.87
N LEU A 167 8.73 -1.49 18.22
CA LEU A 167 8.62 -1.60 16.76
C LEU A 167 7.42 -0.80 16.27
N PHE A 168 7.64 0.01 15.23
CA PHE A 168 6.62 0.75 14.53
C PHE A 168 6.78 0.53 13.02
N GLU A 169 5.72 0.04 12.39
CA GLU A 169 5.61 -0.21 10.95
C GLU A 169 4.46 0.63 10.39
N TYR A 170 4.74 1.33 9.30
CA TYR A 170 3.80 2.27 8.68
C TYR A 170 4.00 2.35 7.17
N GLU A 171 2.94 2.68 6.45
CA GLU A 171 2.89 2.73 4.98
C GLU A 171 2.41 4.11 4.52
N HIS A 172 3.14 4.75 3.62
CA HIS A 172 2.76 6.07 3.10
C HIS A 172 1.53 5.98 2.20
N PHE A 173 0.52 6.83 2.43
CA PHE A 173 -0.76 6.74 1.70
C PHE A 173 -0.63 7.02 0.20
N VAL A 174 0.28 7.91 -0.21
CA VAL A 174 0.38 8.35 -1.62
C VAL A 174 1.21 7.40 -2.47
N ASN A 175 2.39 7.01 -1.97
CA ASN A 175 3.37 6.25 -2.77
C ASN A 175 3.49 4.77 -2.35
N GLY A 176 2.78 4.35 -1.31
CA GLY A 176 2.79 2.96 -0.83
C GLY A 176 4.11 2.51 -0.19
N SER A 177 5.08 3.41 0.02
CA SER A 177 6.35 3.07 0.65
C SER A 177 6.13 2.60 2.07
N ARG A 178 6.74 1.46 2.42
CA ARG A 178 6.68 0.88 3.77
C ARG A 178 7.94 1.19 4.54
N TYR A 179 7.75 1.55 5.78
CA TYR A 179 8.81 1.90 6.71
C TYR A 179 8.68 1.08 7.97
N GLN A 180 9.84 0.76 8.54
CA GLN A 180 9.96 0.07 9.80
C GLN A 180 10.99 0.81 10.63
N VAL A 181 10.62 1.15 11.87
CA VAL A 181 11.51 1.79 12.83
C VAL A 181 11.49 1.04 14.15
N ARG A 182 12.66 0.97 14.79
CA ARG A 182 12.85 0.32 16.09
C ARG A 182 13.09 1.36 17.18
N ARG A 183 12.58 1.09 18.37
CA ARG A 183 12.80 1.94 19.54
C ARG A 183 14.28 1.98 19.90
N VAL A 184 14.81 3.18 20.17
CA VAL A 184 16.19 3.37 20.63
C VAL A 184 16.22 4.22 21.90
N ASN A 185 17.36 4.21 22.59
CA ASN A 185 17.56 5.00 23.80
C ASN A 185 17.71 6.50 23.48
N ALA A 186 17.62 7.34 24.51
CA ALA A 186 17.74 8.79 24.36
C ALA A 186 19.12 9.25 23.86
N SER A 187 20.18 8.49 24.10
CA SER A 187 21.55 8.80 23.70
C SER A 187 21.95 8.27 22.32
N PHE A 188 21.04 7.63 21.58
CA PHE A 188 21.36 7.03 20.29
C PHE A 188 21.76 8.09 19.27
N THR A 189 22.82 7.82 18.54
CA THR A 189 23.29 8.63 17.41
C THR A 189 23.30 7.78 16.15
N LEU A 190 23.10 8.43 15.00
CA LEU A 190 23.30 7.75 13.73
C LEU A 190 24.79 7.36 13.61
N PRO A 191 25.09 6.12 13.21
CA PRO A 191 26.47 5.70 13.01
C PRO A 191 27.18 6.56 11.97
N GLU A 192 28.49 6.72 12.09
CA GLU A 192 29.33 7.31 11.06
C GLU A 192 29.48 6.38 9.85
#